data_AF-A0A524FV50-F1
#
_entry.id   AF-A0A524FV50-F1
#
_cell.length_a   1.000
_cell.length_b   1.000
_cell.length_c   1.000
_cell.angle_alpha   90.00
_cell.angle_beta   90.00
_cell.angle_gamma   90.00
#
_symmetry.space_group_name_H-M   'P 1'
#
loop_
_entity.id
_entity.type
_entity.pdbx_description
1 polymer ?
#
loop_
_entity_poly.entity_id
_entity_poly.type
_entity_poly.pdbx_seq_one_letter_code
_entity_poly.pdbx_strand_id
1 'polypeptide(L)' 'MVRVSPPTGILLALGGLLIILAGFSLGQDRIPDWVSGLQYFLFVVGIILVVEAIVLILRRR' A
#
# COMPACT_ATOMS: atom_id res chain seq x y z
N MET A 1 7.45 -6.98 -24.68
CA MET A 1 7.23 -5.89 -23.69
C MET A 1 5.81 -6.02 -23.17
N VAL A 2 5.63 -6.62 -21.98
CA VAL A 2 4.32 -6.64 -21.31
C VAL A 2 4.02 -5.18 -20.99
N ARG A 3 3.09 -4.56 -21.73
CA ARG A 3 2.57 -3.24 -21.38
C ARG A 3 1.74 -3.43 -20.12
N VAL A 4 2.42 -3.43 -18.97
CA VAL A 4 1.76 -3.23 -17.69
C VAL A 4 1.04 -1.91 -17.86
N SER A 5 -0.28 -1.96 -17.81
CA SER A 5 -1.13 -0.79 -17.88
C SER A 5 -0.57 0.26 -16.91
N PRO A 6 -0.31 1.50 -17.35
CA PRO A 6 0.13 2.59 -16.47
C PRO A 6 -0.60 2.62 -15.11
N PRO A 7 -1.93 2.40 -15.03
CA PRO A 7 -2.62 2.40 -13.73
C PRO A 7 -2.20 1.26 -12.79
N THR A 8 -1.79 0.09 -13.29
CA THR A 8 -1.49 -1.06 -12.44
C THR A 8 -0.13 -0.93 -11.74
N GLY A 9 0.88 -0.40 -12.43
CA GLY A 9 2.17 -0.10 -11.83
C GLY A 9 2.09 1.01 -10.78
N ILE A 10 1.24 2.02 -11.02
CA ILE A 10 0.97 3.09 -10.05
C ILE A 10 0.29 2.57 -8.79
N LEU A 11 -0.70 1.67 -8.92
CA LEU A 11 -1.37 1.05 -7.78
C LEU A 11 -0.39 0.25 -6.89
N LEU A 12 0.52 -0.52 -7.51
CA LEU A 12 1.58 -1.21 -6.76
C LEU A 12 2.52 -0.24 -6.04
N ALA A 13 2.95 0.82 -6.72
CA ALA A 13 3.85 1.81 -6.15
C ALA A 13 3.20 2.56 -4.98
N LEU A 14 1.95 3.00 -5.13
CA LEU A 14 1.20 3.68 -4.08
C LEU A 14 0.91 2.74 -2.91
N GLY A 15 0.45 1.51 -3.17
CA GLY A 15 0.19 0.53 -2.13
C GLY A 15 1.44 0.18 -1.32
N GLY A 16 2.58 -0.04 -2.01
CA GLY A 16 3.87 -0.25 -1.37
C GLY A 16 4.34 0.94 -0.53
N LEU A 17 4.19 2.16 -1.06
CA LEU A 17 4.54 3.38 -0.34
C LEU A 17 3.74 3.54 0.97
N LEU A 18 2.43 3.27 0.94
CA LEU A 18 1.57 3.35 2.12
C LEU A 18 1.98 2.33 3.20
N ILE A 19 2.36 1.11 2.80
CA ILE A 19 2.85 0.07 3.73
C ILE A 19 4.17 0.51 4.38
N ILE A 20 5.10 1.07 3.60
CA ILE A 20 6.37 1.57 4.13
C ILE A 20 6.14 2.71 5.12
N LEU A 21 5.26 3.67 4.79
CA LEU A 21 4.90 4.77 5.67
C LEU A 21 4.24 4.29 6.97
N ALA A 22 3.37 3.27 6.89
CA ALA A 22 2.77 2.64 8.07
C ALA A 22 3.85 2.00 8.96
N GLY A 23 4.85 1.32 8.37
CA GLY A 23 5.94 0.67 9.09
C GLY A 23 6.95 1.64 9.72
N PHE A 24 7.21 2.79 9.11
CA PHE A 24 8.06 3.85 9.68
C PHE A 24 7.50 4.35 11.03
N SER A 25 6.18 4.24 11.19
CA SER A 25 5.43 4.51 12.41
C SER A 25 5.93 3.79 13.68
N LEU A 26 6.43 2.56 13.52
CA LEU A 26 6.61 1.60 14.61
C LEU A 26 7.82 1.86 15.52
N GLY A 27 8.74 2.73 15.11
CA GLY A 27 9.97 3.02 15.85
C GLY A 27 9.87 4.13 16.89
N GLN A 28 8.67 4.66 17.18
CA GLN A 28 8.49 5.77 18.10
C GLN A 28 7.91 5.32 19.44
N ASP A 29 8.63 5.55 20.54
CA ASP A 29 8.25 5.11 21.89
C ASP A 29 7.02 5.85 22.47
N ARG A 30 6.55 6.91 21.81
CA ARG A 30 5.35 7.68 22.19
C ARG A 30 4.57 8.10 20.94
N ILE A 31 3.64 7.24 20.54
CA ILE A 31 2.76 7.48 19.39
C ILE A 31 1.38 7.88 19.94
N PRO A 32 0.84 9.06 19.58
CA PRO A 32 -0.53 9.44 19.92
C PRO A 32 -1.55 8.41 19.39
N ASP A 33 -2.65 8.16 20.10
CA ASP A 33 -3.65 7.15 19.73
C ASP A 33 -4.25 7.36 18.32
N TRP A 34 -4.32 8.61 17.84
CA TRP A 34 -4.79 8.90 16.49
C TRP A 34 -3.77 8.49 15.41
N VAL A 35 -2.46 8.50 15.74
CA VAL A 35 -1.40 8.07 14.82
C VAL A 35 -1.39 6.55 14.70
N SER A 36 -1.66 5.80 15.78
CA SER A 36 -1.80 4.35 15.68
C SER A 36 -2.99 3.96 14.79
N GLY A 37 -4.13 4.64 14.93
CA GLY A 37 -5.27 4.49 14.02
C GLY A 37 -4.92 4.80 12.56
N LEU A 38 -4.17 5.88 12.32
CA LEU A 38 -3.69 6.25 10.98
C LEU A 38 -2.74 5.19 10.41
N GLN A 39 -1.82 4.63 11.19
CA GLN A 39 -0.92 3.56 10.75
C GLN A 39 -1.71 2.34 10.27
N TYR A 40 -2.66 1.86 11.08
CA TYR A 40 -3.50 0.72 10.71
C TYR A 40 -4.28 1.00 9.43
N PHE A 41 -4.85 2.21 9.30
CA PHE A 41 -5.54 2.62 8.09
C PHE A 41 -4.62 2.60 6.86
N LEU A 42 -3.43 3.21 6.95
CA LEU A 42 -2.44 3.22 5.87
C LEU A 42 -2.00 1.81 5.47
N PHE A 43 -1.80 0.93 6.44
CA PHE A 43 -1.42 -0.46 6.21
C PHE A 43 -2.52 -1.23 5.48
N VAL A 44 -3.76 -1.15 5.95
CA VAL A 44 -4.92 -1.83 5.34
C VAL A 44 -5.16 -1.31 3.92
N VAL A 45 -5.18 0.01 3.72
CA VAL A 45 -5.36 0.61 2.39
C VAL A 45 -4.21 0.22 1.46
N GLY A 46 -2.97 0.25 1.95
CA GLY A 46 -1.80 -0.16 1.17
C GLY A 46 -1.90 -1.60 0.70
N ILE A 47 -2.29 -2.54 1.57
CA ILE A 47 -2.52 -3.95 1.20
C ILE A 47 -3.62 -4.07 0.16
N ILE A 48 -4.75 -3.39 0.33
CA ILE A 48 -5.87 -3.44 -0.62
C ILE A 48 -5.40 -3.00 -2.02
N LEU A 49 -4.65 -1.90 -2.12
CA LEU A 49 -4.12 -1.41 -3.40
C LEU A 49 -3.16 -2.40 -4.06
N VAL A 50 -2.28 -3.04 -3.26
CA VAL A 50 -1.37 -4.06 -3.77
C VAL A 50 -2.14 -5.28 -4.28
N VAL A 51 -3.13 -5.76 -3.53
CA VAL A 51 -3.97 -6.90 -3.92
C VAL A 51 -4.74 -6.59 -5.21
N GLU A 52 -5.41 -5.43 -5.29
CA GLU A 52 -6.10 -4.98 -6.49
C GLU A 52 -5.15 -4.92 -7.70
N ALA A 53 -3.95 -4.39 -7.52
CA ALA A 53 -2.97 -4.33 -8.58
C ALA A 53 -2.53 -5.74 -9.04
N ILE A 54 -2.31 -6.68 -8.11
CA ILE A 54 -2.01 -8.08 -8.43
C ILE A 54 -3.17 -8.71 -9.19
N VAL A 55 -4.41 -8.52 -8.73
CA VAL A 55 -5.61 -9.04 -9.40
C VAL A 55 -5.72 -8.48 -10.82
N LEU A 56 -5.46 -7.19 -11.03
CA LEU A 56 -5.45 -6.57 -12.36
C LEU A 56 -4.35 -7.13 -13.26
N ILE A 57 -3.17 -7.45 -12.72
CA ILE A 57 -2.10 -8.12 -13.48
C ILE A 57 -2.53 -9.53 -13.89
N LEU A 58 -3.13 -10.28 -12.96
CA LEU A 58 -3.59 -11.65 -13.20
C LEU A 58 -4.74 -11.70 -14.21
N ARG A 59 -5.71 -10.78 -14.13
CA ARG A 59 -6.84 -10.69 -15.08
C ARG A 59 -6.44 -10.28 -16.50
N ARG A 60 -5.24 -9.72 -16.68
CA ARG A 60 -4.71 -9.30 -17.99
C ARG A 60 -3.79 -10.34 -18.64
N ARG A 61 -3.49 -11.44 -17.95
CA ARG A 61 -2.84 -12.63 -18.51
C ARG A 61 -3.90 -13.61 -18.99
#